data_AF-A0A3N4KGY5-F1
#
_entry.id   AF-A0A3N4KGY5-F1
#
_cell.length_a   1.000
_cell.length_b   1.000
_cell.length_c   1.000
_cell.angle_alpha   90.00
_cell.angle_beta   90.00
_cell.angle_gamma   90.00
#
_symmetry.space_group_name_H-M   'P 1'
#
loop_
_entity.id
_entity.type
_entity.pdbx_description
1 polymer ?
#
loop_
_entity_poly.entity_id
_entity_poly.type
_entity_poly.pdbx_seq_one_letter_code
_entity_poly.pdbx_strand_id
1 'polypeptide(L)'
;MGLCILDICLTAAIYTNNQMKESSIPTIWGFVDSTIHGIARPTRWQHIYYNSWKRKHCLKYHAIVMLDGLISHLFGSVNRCRNDDFLWRESNLPRILQQHAHAPDGTPLQVYGDPAYSISNVLLSLYQGMQVTLDQKL
;
A
#
# COMPACT_ATOMS: atom_id res chain seq x y z
N MET A 1 0.60 6.05 -24.25
CA MET A 1 1.75 6.45 -23.42
C MET A 1 1.77 5.55 -22.21
N GLY A 2 2.56 4.47 -22.25
CA GLY A 2 2.47 3.36 -21.28
C GLY A 2 3.84 2.81 -20.90
N LEU A 3 4.79 3.69 -20.60
CA LEU A 3 6.18 3.32 -20.28
C LEU A 3 6.60 3.64 -18.84
N CYS A 4 5.89 4.49 -18.10
CA CYS A 4 6.41 4.98 -16.82
C CYS A 4 6.29 4.01 -15.63
N ILE A 5 5.42 2.99 -15.70
CA ILE A 5 5.19 2.06 -14.56
C ILE A 5 6.17 0.87 -14.61
N LEU A 6 6.53 0.40 -15.81
CA LEU A 6 7.44 -0.74 -16.00
C LEU A 6 8.88 -0.41 -15.59
N ASP A 7 9.35 0.80 -15.88
CA ASP A 7 10.73 1.22 -15.54
C ASP A 7 10.93 1.44 -14.03
N ILE A 8 9.89 1.85 -13.31
CA ILE A 8 9.93 1.99 -11.84
C ILE A 8 10.02 0.61 -11.19
N CYS A 9 9.26 -0.38 -11.65
CA CYS A 9 9.27 -1.72 -11.05
C CYS A 9 10.63 -2.43 -11.22
N LEU A 10 11.25 -2.34 -12.40
CA LEU A 10 12.57 -2.97 -12.64
C LEU A 10 13.67 -2.30 -11.82
N THR A 11 13.66 -0.97 -11.74
CA THR A 11 14.64 -0.20 -10.96
C THR A 11 14.42 -0.39 -9.45
N ALA A 12 13.17 -0.42 -8.99
CA ALA A 12 12.84 -0.71 -7.60
C ALA A 12 13.26 -2.13 -7.21
N ALA A 13 13.09 -3.14 -8.08
CA ALA A 13 13.54 -4.51 -7.84
C ALA A 13 15.08 -4.62 -7.74
N ILE A 14 15.83 -3.92 -8.59
CA ILE A 14 17.31 -3.88 -8.54
C ILE A 14 17.79 -3.13 -7.28
N TYR A 15 17.13 -2.03 -6.92
CA TYR A 15 17.51 -1.22 -5.76
C TYR A 15 17.17 -1.90 -4.42
N THR A 16 16.04 -2.60 -4.34
CA THR A 16 15.60 -3.31 -3.12
C THR A 16 16.53 -4.45 -2.71
N ASN A 17 17.16 -5.15 -3.66
CA ASN A 17 18.16 -6.20 -3.33
C ASN A 17 19.33 -5.68 -2.49
N ASN A 18 19.72 -4.41 -2.67
CA ASN A 18 20.82 -3.83 -1.88
C ASN A 18 20.37 -3.42 -0.47
N GLN A 19 19.08 -3.15 -0.24
CA GLN A 19 18.53 -2.68 1.05
C GLN A 19 17.95 -3.81 1.92
N MET A 20 17.57 -4.95 1.32
CA MET A 20 17.04 -6.12 2.03
C MET A 20 17.99 -6.75 3.05
N LYS A 21 19.26 -6.35 3.04
CA LYS A 21 20.28 -6.81 3.99
C LYS A 21 20.01 -6.32 5.43
N GLU A 22 19.12 -5.34 5.63
CA GLU A 22 18.83 -4.74 6.95
C GLU A 22 17.41 -5.01 7.50
N SER A 23 16.52 -5.69 6.78
CA SER A 23 15.14 -5.95 7.24
C SER A 23 14.94 -7.31 7.92
N SER A 24 14.15 -7.35 9.01
CA SER A 24 13.83 -8.57 9.79
C SER A 24 13.08 -9.65 8.99
N ILE A 25 12.43 -9.27 7.88
CA ILE A 25 11.77 -10.20 6.93
C ILE A 25 12.32 -9.89 5.53
N PRO A 26 13.12 -10.79 4.92
CA PRO A 26 13.86 -10.50 3.69
C PRO A 26 12.99 -10.37 2.44
N THR A 27 11.69 -10.67 2.53
CA THR A 27 10.75 -10.63 1.39
C THR A 27 9.94 -9.33 1.33
N ILE A 28 9.97 -8.48 2.36
CA ILE A 28 9.20 -7.23 2.39
C ILE A 28 10.05 -6.10 1.78
N TRP A 29 9.49 -5.42 0.79
CA TRP A 29 10.20 -4.34 0.08
C TRP A 29 9.58 -2.95 0.24
N GLY A 30 8.35 -2.88 0.72
CA GLY A 30 7.64 -1.61 0.91
C GLY A 30 6.40 -1.74 1.80
N PHE A 31 5.85 -0.59 2.15
CA PHE A 31 4.68 -0.41 3.00
C PHE A 31 3.54 0.23 2.20
N VAL A 32 2.34 -0.35 2.28
CA VAL A 32 1.11 0.26 1.76
C VAL A 32 0.30 0.86 2.89
N ASP A 33 -0.05 2.13 2.73
CA ASP A 33 -0.98 2.80 3.64
C ASP A 33 -1.98 3.67 2.88
N SER A 34 -3.18 3.77 3.44
CA SER A 34 -4.22 4.66 2.93
C SER A 34 -4.21 5.98 3.70
N THR A 35 -4.25 7.09 2.97
CA THR A 35 -4.28 8.42 3.55
C THR A 35 -5.56 9.15 3.17
N ILE A 36 -6.19 9.75 4.17
CA ILE A 36 -7.33 10.65 4.02
C ILE A 36 -6.83 12.08 3.87
N HIS A 37 -6.97 12.66 2.68
CA HIS A 37 -6.57 14.04 2.40
C HIS A 37 -7.77 14.99 2.46
N GLY A 38 -7.71 16.01 3.33
CA GLY A 38 -8.76 17.00 3.45
C GLY A 38 -8.81 17.94 2.25
N ILE A 39 -10.00 18.25 1.75
CA ILE A 39 -10.19 19.19 0.64
C ILE A 39 -11.07 20.37 1.08
N ALA A 40 -11.00 21.47 0.33
CA ALA A 40 -11.96 22.55 0.47
C ALA A 40 -13.39 22.06 0.20
N ARG A 41 -14.39 22.72 0.79
CA ARG A 41 -15.80 22.36 0.60
C ARG A 41 -16.18 22.48 -0.87
N PRO A 42 -16.55 21.39 -1.55
CA PRO A 42 -16.90 21.46 -2.97
C PRO A 42 -18.26 22.12 -3.16
N THR A 43 -18.48 22.82 -4.28
CA THR A 43 -19.78 23.46 -4.56
C THR A 43 -20.86 22.44 -4.94
N ARG A 44 -20.47 21.38 -5.66
CA ARG A 44 -21.36 20.29 -6.10
C ARG A 44 -21.02 18.99 -5.37
N TRP A 45 -22.01 18.11 -5.22
CA TRP A 45 -21.81 16.75 -4.71
C TRP A 45 -21.15 16.66 -3.31
N GLN A 46 -21.42 17.63 -2.44
CA GLN A 46 -20.81 17.74 -1.11
C GLN A 46 -20.92 16.46 -0.26
N HIS A 47 -22.07 15.77 -0.35
CA HIS A 47 -22.34 14.54 0.38
C HIS A 47 -21.39 13.40 -0.01
N ILE A 48 -20.86 13.39 -1.24
CA ILE A 48 -19.96 12.35 -1.76
C ILE A 48 -18.55 12.47 -1.15
N TYR A 49 -18.13 13.69 -0.82
CA TYR A 49 -16.79 13.98 -0.32
C TYR A 49 -16.73 14.16 1.21
N TYR A 50 -17.87 14.31 1.88
CA TYR A 50 -17.90 14.60 3.32
C TYR A 50 -17.67 13.36 4.21
N ASN A 51 -16.71 13.40 5.15
CA ASN A 51 -16.62 12.38 6.22
C ASN A 51 -17.61 12.66 7.31
N SER A 52 -18.41 11.67 7.67
CA SER A 52 -19.09 11.67 8.97
C SER A 52 -18.11 11.46 10.14
N TRP A 53 -17.16 10.52 10.02
CA TRP A 53 -16.22 10.18 11.11
C TRP A 53 -15.20 11.30 11.41
N LYS A 54 -14.51 11.80 10.38
CA LYS A 54 -13.53 12.91 10.47
C LYS A 54 -14.17 14.30 10.34
N ARG A 55 -15.48 14.40 10.14
CA ARG A 55 -16.26 15.65 10.01
C ARG A 55 -15.68 16.69 9.05
N LYS A 56 -15.10 16.25 7.92
CA LYS A 56 -14.46 17.12 6.92
C LYS A 56 -14.64 16.59 5.51
N HIS A 57 -14.64 17.47 4.51
CA HIS A 57 -14.55 17.06 3.10
C HIS A 57 -13.17 16.49 2.83
N CYS A 58 -13.11 15.32 2.21
CA CYS A 58 -11.85 14.65 1.94
C CYS A 58 -11.92 13.75 0.70
N LEU A 59 -10.74 13.43 0.20
CA LEU A 59 -10.48 12.36 -0.75
C LEU A 59 -9.65 11.28 -0.06
N LYS A 60 -9.74 10.04 -0.56
CA LYS A 60 -8.91 8.93 -0.10
C LYS A 60 -7.86 8.60 -1.16
N TYR A 61 -6.65 8.38 -0.69
CA TYR A 61 -5.50 7.96 -1.46
C TYR A 61 -4.87 6.76 -0.77
N HIS A 62 -4.08 5.98 -1.48
CA HIS A 62 -3.15 5.03 -0.91
C HIS A 62 -1.85 5.07 -1.70
N ALA A 63 -0.76 4.77 -1.01
CA ALA A 63 0.56 4.78 -1.58
C ALA A 63 1.35 3.55 -1.14
N ILE A 64 2.28 3.11 -1.99
CA ILE A 64 3.35 2.21 -1.59
C ILE A 64 4.60 3.05 -1.38
N VAL A 65 5.12 3.00 -0.17
CA VAL A 65 6.37 3.65 0.24
C VAL A 65 7.44 2.58 0.38
N MET A 66 8.56 2.76 -0.32
CA MET A 66 9.71 1.86 -0.22
C MET A 66 10.48 2.10 1.08
N LEU A 67 11.36 1.17 1.44
CA LEU A 67 12.18 1.25 2.66
C LEU A 67 13.09 2.49 2.71
N ASP A 68 13.43 3.07 1.57
CA ASP A 68 14.20 4.31 1.45
C ASP A 68 13.34 5.59 1.63
N GLY A 69 12.03 5.44 1.83
CA GLY A 69 11.08 6.53 1.95
C GLY A 69 10.57 7.08 0.61
N LEU A 70 10.97 6.52 -0.53
CA LEU A 70 10.44 6.91 -1.83
C LEU A 70 9.04 6.34 -2.06
N ILE A 71 8.18 7.14 -2.68
CA ILE A 71 6.84 6.70 -3.08
C ILE A 71 6.95 5.96 -4.41
N SER A 72 6.81 4.63 -4.38
CA SER A 72 6.84 3.79 -5.57
C SER A 72 5.52 3.85 -6.35
N HIS A 73 4.40 3.99 -5.64
CA HIS A 73 3.08 4.04 -6.23
C HIS A 73 2.17 4.96 -5.44
N LEU A 74 1.34 5.75 -6.14
CA LEU A 74 0.32 6.60 -5.55
C LEU A 74 -0.95 6.48 -6.38
N PHE A 75 -2.04 6.06 -5.74
CA PHE A 75 -3.35 5.98 -6.37
C PHE A 75 -4.42 6.57 -5.45
N GLY A 76 -5.41 7.25 -6.00
CA GLY A 76 -6.45 7.86 -5.18
C GLY A 76 -7.34 8.85 -5.93
N SER A 77 -7.71 9.92 -5.22
CA SER A 77 -8.82 10.81 -5.57
C SER A 77 -10.18 10.09 -5.62
N VAL A 78 -10.30 8.99 -4.87
CA VAL A 78 -11.53 8.22 -4.81
C VAL A 78 -12.44 8.83 -3.77
N ASN A 79 -13.73 8.88 -4.12
CA ASN A 79 -14.76 9.33 -3.22
C ASN A 79 -14.94 8.40 -2.03
N ARG A 80 -15.69 8.90 -1.06
CA ARG A 80 -15.51 8.56 0.33
C ARG A 80 -16.21 7.30 0.84
N CYS A 81 -16.77 6.49 -0.05
CA CYS A 81 -17.61 5.37 0.34
C CYS A 81 -16.95 4.01 0.10
N ARG A 82 -15.63 3.99 -0.05
CA ARG A 82 -14.90 2.80 -0.46
C ARG A 82 -13.87 2.41 0.60
N ASN A 83 -13.89 1.12 0.96
CA ASN A 83 -12.93 0.54 1.90
C ASN A 83 -11.51 0.51 1.30
N ASP A 84 -10.50 0.32 2.14
CA ASP A 84 -9.10 0.14 1.70
C ASP A 84 -8.93 -1.00 0.72
N ASP A 85 -9.65 -2.10 0.95
CA ASP A 85 -9.68 -3.21 0.01
C ASP A 85 -10.22 -2.83 -1.39
N PHE A 86 -11.16 -1.88 -1.47
CA PHE A 86 -11.64 -1.40 -2.76
C PHE A 86 -10.55 -0.63 -3.50
N LEU A 87 -9.82 0.24 -2.80
CA LEU A 87 -8.69 0.99 -3.38
C LEU A 87 -7.59 0.05 -3.87
N TRP A 88 -7.28 -0.99 -3.08
CA TRP A 88 -6.33 -2.02 -3.44
C TRP A 88 -6.71 -2.74 -4.74
N ARG A 89 -7.98 -3.13 -4.90
CA ARG A 89 -8.45 -3.77 -6.15
C ARG A 89 -8.50 -2.80 -7.33
N GLU A 90 -9.02 -1.60 -7.12
CA GLU A 90 -9.23 -0.61 -8.18
C GLU A 90 -7.90 -0.09 -8.76
N SER A 91 -6.87 0.00 -7.92
CA SER A 91 -5.53 0.43 -8.35
C SER A 91 -4.79 -0.58 -9.22
N ASN A 92 -5.33 -1.78 -9.44
CA ASN A 92 -4.65 -2.89 -10.11
C ASN A 92 -3.31 -3.31 -9.47
N LEU A 93 -3.02 -2.83 -8.26
CA LEU A 93 -1.81 -3.19 -7.51
C LEU A 93 -1.61 -4.70 -7.37
N PRO A 94 -2.62 -5.53 -7.02
CA PRO A 94 -2.44 -6.97 -6.91
C PRO A 94 -1.84 -7.60 -8.17
N ARG A 95 -2.34 -7.17 -9.34
CA ARG A 95 -1.89 -7.68 -10.63
C ARG A 95 -0.49 -7.18 -10.96
N ILE A 96 -0.21 -5.91 -10.73
CA ILE A 96 1.12 -5.32 -10.97
C ILE A 96 2.17 -6.00 -10.10
N LEU A 97 1.87 -6.20 -8.81
CA LEU A 97 2.76 -6.86 -7.87
C LEU A 97 2.96 -8.35 -8.24
N GLN A 98 1.90 -9.08 -8.58
CA GLN A 98 2.06 -10.48 -9.01
C GLN A 98 2.97 -10.64 -10.24
N GLN A 99 2.96 -9.67 -11.14
CA GLN A 99 3.75 -9.71 -12.37
C GLN A 99 5.20 -9.22 -12.18
N HIS A 100 5.43 -8.25 -11.29
CA HIS A 100 6.72 -7.54 -11.22
C HIS A 100 7.43 -7.63 -9.88
N ALA A 101 6.74 -8.00 -8.80
CA ALA A 101 7.33 -8.10 -7.46
C ALA A 101 8.03 -9.45 -7.29
N HIS A 102 9.12 -9.64 -8.03
CA HIS A 102 10.01 -10.80 -7.91
C HIS A 102 11.44 -10.31 -7.78
N ALA A 103 12.20 -10.95 -6.90
CA ALA A 103 13.64 -10.74 -6.83
C ALA A 103 14.34 -11.41 -8.04
N PRO A 104 15.61 -11.06 -8.32
CA PRO A 104 16.39 -11.62 -9.44
C PRO A 104 16.54 -13.14 -9.39
N ASP A 105 16.42 -13.73 -8.19
CA ASP A 105 16.40 -15.16 -7.93
C ASP A 105 15.03 -15.82 -8.17
N GLY A 106 14.00 -15.03 -8.51
CA GLY A 106 12.62 -15.46 -8.68
C GLY A 106 11.80 -15.54 -7.39
N THR A 107 12.35 -15.09 -6.26
CA THR A 107 11.63 -15.09 -4.98
C THR A 107 10.53 -14.01 -5.00
N PRO A 108 9.27 -14.33 -4.63
CA PRO A 108 8.20 -13.35 -4.63
C PRO A 108 8.40 -12.31 -3.52
N LEU A 109 8.32 -11.04 -3.90
CA LEU A 109 8.43 -9.88 -3.03
C LEU A 109 7.05 -9.43 -2.54
N GLN A 110 6.96 -9.05 -1.27
CA GLN A 110 5.71 -8.71 -0.60
C GLN A 110 5.71 -7.27 -0.10
N VAL A 111 4.52 -6.67 -0.05
CA VAL A 111 4.27 -5.36 0.55
C VAL A 111 3.62 -5.57 1.91
N TYR A 112 3.99 -4.76 2.88
CA TYR A 112 3.36 -4.79 4.20
C TYR A 112 2.21 -3.78 4.27
N GLY A 113 1.07 -4.15 4.83
CA GLY A 113 -0.09 -3.26 4.95
C GLY A 113 -0.94 -3.48 6.19
N ASP A 114 -1.92 -2.60 6.37
CA ASP A 114 -2.95 -2.68 7.42
C ASP A 114 -3.86 -3.93 7.24
N PRO A 115 -4.35 -4.56 8.33
CA PRO A 115 -5.35 -5.63 8.28
C PRO A 115 -6.64 -5.34 7.51
N ALA A 116 -6.94 -4.07 7.24
CA ALA A 116 -8.07 -3.65 6.43
C ALA A 116 -7.97 -4.09 4.95
N TYR A 117 -6.79 -4.49 4.49
CA TYR A 117 -6.58 -5.06 3.16
C TYR A 117 -6.76 -6.58 3.15
N SER A 118 -7.33 -7.14 2.07
CA SER A 118 -7.42 -8.60 1.93
C SER A 118 -6.03 -9.22 1.84
N ILE A 119 -5.76 -10.22 2.70
CA ILE A 119 -4.52 -10.99 2.70
C ILE A 119 -4.34 -11.66 1.32
N SER A 120 -3.15 -11.55 0.75
CA SER A 120 -2.80 -12.17 -0.54
C SER A 120 -1.31 -12.51 -0.58
N ASN A 121 -0.86 -13.33 -1.54
CA ASN A 121 0.54 -13.73 -1.66
C ASN A 121 1.53 -12.55 -1.86
N VAL A 122 1.02 -11.37 -2.22
CA VAL A 122 1.77 -10.13 -2.44
C VAL A 122 1.61 -9.12 -1.28
N LEU A 123 0.73 -9.40 -0.32
CA LEU A 123 0.44 -8.50 0.79
C LEU A 123 0.51 -9.24 2.13
N LEU A 124 1.48 -8.83 2.94
CA LEU A 124 1.61 -9.26 4.32
C LEU A 124 0.90 -8.24 5.22
N SER A 125 0.04 -8.71 6.09
CA SER A 125 -0.63 -7.89 7.09
C SER A 125 -0.39 -8.47 8.48
N LEU A 126 -0.38 -7.60 9.50
CA LEU A 126 -0.50 -8.05 10.88
C LEU A 126 -1.72 -8.95 11.03
N TYR A 127 -1.49 -10.16 11.51
CA TYR A 127 -2.56 -11.08 11.85
C TYR A 127 -3.35 -10.48 13.04
N GLN A 128 -4.67 -10.35 12.90
CA GLN A 128 -5.58 -9.77 13.92
C GLN A 128 -5.80 -10.72 15.12
N GLY A 129 -4.80 -11.51 15.50
CA GLY A 129 -4.94 -12.60 16.47
C GLY A 129 -3.63 -13.09 17.11
N MET A 130 -2.59 -12.25 17.21
CA MET A 130 -1.41 -12.60 18.01
C MET A 130 -1.78 -12.53 19.50
N GLN A 131 -2.11 -13.68 20.10
CA GLN A 131 -1.98 -13.85 21.55
C GLN A 131 -0.48 -13.74 21.86
N VAL A 132 -0.05 -12.57 22.35
CA VAL A 132 1.29 -12.40 22.89
C VAL A 132 1.38 -13.32 24.09
N THR A 133 2.05 -14.46 23.97
CA THR A 133 2.48 -15.23 25.13
C THR A 133 3.42 -14.34 25.95
N LEU A 134 3.26 -14.40 27.27
CA LEU A 134 3.79 -13.44 28.26
C LEU A 134 5.29 -13.13 28.12
N ASP A 135 6.06 -13.99 27.46
CA ASP A 135 7.53 -13.95 27.36
C ASP A 135 8.10 -12.92 26.38
N GLN A 136 7.27 -12.17 25.64
CA GLN A 136 7.76 -11.15 24.69
C GLN A 136 7.49 -9.70 25.12
N LYS A 137 7.09 -9.49 26.37
CA LYS A 137 6.98 -8.14 26.93
C LYS A 137 8.27 -7.83 27.71
N LEU A 138 9.21 -7.16 27.05
CA LEU A 138 10.29 -6.44 27.73
C LEU A 138 9.69 -5.34 28.63
#